data_AF-S0ATE6-F1
#
_entry.id   AF-S0ATE6-F1
#
_cell.length_a   1.000
_cell.length_b   1.000
_cell.length_c   1.000
_cell.angle_alpha   90.00
_cell.angle_beta   90.00
_cell.angle_gamma   90.00
#
_symmetry.space_group_name_H-M   'P 1'
#
loop_
_entity.id
_entity.type
_entity.pdbx_description
1 polymer ?
#
loop_
_entity_poly.entity_id
_entity_poly.type
_entity_poly.pdbx_seq_one_letter_code
_entity_poly.pdbx_strand_id
1 'polypeptide(L)'
;MLHDLQYFILKYYNNKIFDYLKTRTSLIQLIDGNSISSELELSEAIRKTDRYLEHNGKIHFPGTVLLMYLAHTNQINVAINRCGINPDTQSGVVVYSNREDLDFLIEGGYIKLTERFIPYDLPRKDFEVFSSMARLETMI
;
A
#
# COMPACT_ATOMS: atom_id res chain seq x y z
N MET A 1 5.84 -3.51 -13.93
CA MET A 1 4.49 -4.12 -14.01
C MET A 1 3.47 -2.98 -14.06
N LEU A 2 2.25 -3.19 -14.58
CA LEU A 2 1.19 -2.16 -14.47
C LEU A 2 0.40 -2.43 -13.19
N HIS A 3 0.42 -1.47 -12.27
CA HIS A 3 -0.35 -1.50 -11.04
C HIS A 3 -1.46 -0.47 -11.15
N ASP A 4 -2.68 -0.88 -10.82
CA ASP A 4 -3.79 0.04 -10.68
C ASP A 4 -3.98 0.37 -9.20
N LEU A 5 -4.60 1.52 -8.96
CA LEU A 5 -5.03 1.94 -7.64
C LEU A 5 -6.51 2.34 -7.65
N GLN A 6 -7.20 2.04 -6.56
CA GLN A 6 -8.57 2.47 -6.35
C GLN A 6 -8.75 2.98 -4.92
N TYR A 7 -9.66 3.93 -4.77
CA TYR A 7 -10.04 4.49 -3.48
C TYR A 7 -11.17 3.66 -2.88
N PHE A 8 -11.10 3.39 -1.59
CA PHE A 8 -12.13 2.59 -0.92
C PHE A 8 -12.56 3.17 0.42
N ILE A 9 -13.78 2.84 0.81
CA ILE A 9 -14.30 2.92 2.18
C ILE A 9 -14.26 1.52 2.77
N LEU A 10 -13.64 1.36 3.94
CA LEU A 10 -13.62 0.09 4.65
C LEU A 10 -15.02 -0.16 5.23
N LYS A 11 -15.62 -1.30 4.91
CA LYS A 11 -16.94 -1.67 5.41
C LYS A 11 -16.85 -2.63 6.58
N TYR A 12 -15.91 -3.55 6.52
CA TYR A 12 -15.75 -4.56 7.55
C TYR A 12 -14.27 -4.90 7.73
N TYR A 13 -13.73 -4.66 8.92
CA TYR A 13 -12.39 -5.07 9.30
C TYR A 13 -12.41 -6.55 9.72
N ASN A 14 -11.70 -7.42 9.00
CA ASN A 14 -11.65 -8.86 9.27
C ASN A 14 -10.24 -9.43 9.12
N ASN A 15 -9.88 -10.37 10.00
CA ASN A 15 -8.68 -11.20 9.87
C ASN A 15 -8.60 -11.92 8.51
N LYS A 16 -9.74 -12.31 7.93
CA LYS A 16 -9.81 -12.93 6.59
C LYS A 16 -9.17 -12.08 5.49
N ILE A 17 -9.21 -10.75 5.60
CA ILE A 17 -8.55 -9.85 4.65
C ILE A 17 -7.04 -10.09 4.69
N PHE A 18 -6.44 -10.11 5.88
CA PHE A 18 -5.01 -10.30 6.05
C PHE A 18 -4.56 -11.70 5.65
N ASP A 19 -5.36 -12.71 5.98
CA ASP A 19 -5.09 -14.08 5.55
C ASP A 19 -5.09 -14.16 4.01
N TYR A 20 -6.05 -13.51 3.36
CA TYR A 20 -6.10 -13.43 1.90
C TYR A 20 -4.90 -12.70 1.30
N LEU A 21 -4.54 -11.51 1.82
CA LEU A 21 -3.39 -10.73 1.33
C LEU A 21 -2.08 -11.53 1.44
N LYS A 22 -1.90 -12.29 2.52
CA LYS A 22 -0.74 -13.16 2.75
C LYS A 22 -0.68 -14.38 1.84
N THR A 23 -1.73 -14.73 1.09
CA THR A 23 -1.63 -15.85 0.13
C THR A 23 -1.25 -15.40 -1.28
N ARG A 24 -1.11 -14.09 -1.53
CA ARG A 24 -0.98 -13.54 -2.88
C ARG A 24 0.48 -13.33 -3.25
N THR A 25 0.82 -13.79 -4.45
CA THR A 25 2.11 -13.52 -5.09
C THR A 25 2.05 -12.27 -5.97
N SER A 26 0.87 -11.91 -6.48
CA SER A 26 0.57 -10.62 -7.10
C SER A 26 0.58 -9.51 -6.05
N LEU A 27 0.91 -8.28 -6.46
CA LEU A 27 0.75 -7.12 -5.59
C LEU A 27 -0.74 -6.90 -5.36
N ILE A 28 -1.17 -7.04 -4.11
CA ILE A 28 -2.39 -6.45 -3.58
C ILE A 28 -2.13 -5.95 -2.17
N GLN A 29 -2.50 -4.70 -1.89
CA GLN A 29 -2.30 -4.10 -0.58
C GLN A 29 -3.37 -3.05 -0.30
N LEU A 30 -3.98 -3.14 0.89
CA LEU A 30 -4.84 -2.11 1.45
C LEU A 30 -4.01 -1.19 2.34
N ILE A 31 -4.09 0.11 2.09
CA ILE A 31 -3.31 1.15 2.77
C ILE A 31 -4.29 2.11 3.46
N ASP A 32 -4.06 2.43 4.74
CA ASP A 32 -4.88 3.41 5.47
C ASP A 32 -4.69 4.81 4.85
N GLY A 33 -5.80 5.48 4.50
CA GLY A 33 -5.78 6.81 3.90
C GLY A 33 -5.13 7.87 4.79
N ASN A 34 -5.20 7.73 6.11
CA ASN A 34 -4.55 8.66 7.05
C ASN A 34 -3.03 8.54 7.06
N SER A 35 -2.49 7.45 6.51
CA SER A 35 -1.05 7.22 6.44
C SER A 35 -0.41 7.80 5.18
N ILE A 36 -1.21 8.26 4.22
CA ILE A 36 -0.74 8.74 2.92
C ILE A 36 -0.73 10.27 2.90
N SER A 37 0.45 10.84 2.70
CA SER A 37 0.65 12.30 2.70
C SER A 37 0.34 12.95 1.35
N SER A 38 0.48 12.21 0.25
CA SER A 38 0.31 12.71 -1.13
C SER A 38 0.20 11.57 -2.16
N GLU A 39 -0.27 11.87 -3.36
CA GLU A 39 -0.25 10.90 -4.48
C GLU A 39 1.17 10.62 -4.96
N LEU A 40 2.05 11.62 -4.94
CA LEU A 40 3.46 11.47 -5.28
C LEU A 40 4.15 10.44 -4.38
N GLU A 41 3.93 10.51 -3.07
CA GLU A 41 4.45 9.52 -2.11
C GLU A 41 3.97 8.11 -2.46
N LEU A 42 2.68 7.95 -2.76
CA LEU A 42 2.14 6.65 -3.15
C LEU A 42 2.75 6.15 -4.47
N SER A 43 2.84 7.01 -5.48
CA SER A 43 3.40 6.68 -6.79
C SER A 43 4.87 6.28 -6.69
N GLU A 44 5.67 7.01 -5.91
CA GLU A 44 7.08 6.70 -5.71
C GLU A 44 7.29 5.44 -4.89
N ALA A 45 6.46 5.19 -3.87
CA ALA A 45 6.50 3.94 -3.12
C ALA A 45 6.23 2.73 -4.03
N ILE A 46 5.20 2.81 -4.89
CA ILE A 46 4.88 1.76 -5.88
C ILE A 46 6.08 1.56 -6.82
N ARG A 47 6.62 2.64 -7.39
CA ARG A 47 7.76 2.58 -8.32
C ARG A 47 8.98 1.92 -7.67
N LYS A 48 9.25 2.19 -6.39
CA LYS A 48 10.36 1.57 -5.65
C LYS A 48 10.07 0.12 -5.30
N THR A 49 8.84 -0.22 -4.95
CA THR A 49 8.43 -1.61 -4.77
C THR A 49 8.66 -2.44 -6.03
N ASP A 50 8.29 -1.93 -7.20
CA ASP A 50 8.51 -2.63 -8.48
C ASP A 50 9.98 -2.90 -8.73
N ARG A 51 10.81 -1.86 -8.61
CA ARG A 51 12.26 -1.98 -8.75
C ARG A 51 12.83 -3.00 -7.76
N TYR A 52 12.35 -2.98 -6.52
CA TYR A 52 12.77 -3.93 -5.50
C TYR A 52 12.43 -5.37 -5.90
N LEU A 53 11.19 -5.62 -6.35
CA LEU A 53 10.72 -6.95 -6.75
C LEU A 53 11.44 -7.49 -7.99
N GLU A 54 11.78 -6.63 -8.95
CA GLU A 54 12.57 -6.99 -10.13
C GLU A 54 13.98 -7.48 -9.77
N HIS A 55 14.62 -6.88 -8.76
CA HIS A 55 16.00 -7.20 -8.37
C HIS A 55 16.11 -8.25 -7.25
N ASN A 56 15.12 -8.33 -6.36
CA ASN A 56 15.15 -9.17 -5.16
C ASN A 56 14.12 -10.28 -5.22
N GLY A 57 14.12 -11.09 -6.29
CA GLY A 57 13.14 -12.14 -6.63
C GLY A 57 12.86 -13.26 -5.60
N LYS A 58 13.20 -13.05 -4.33
CA LYS A 58 12.95 -13.93 -3.16
C LYS A 58 11.87 -13.43 -2.21
N ILE A 59 11.36 -12.19 -2.32
CA ILE A 59 10.32 -11.72 -1.38
C ILE A 59 8.95 -12.32 -1.72
N HIS A 60 8.33 -12.96 -0.72
CA HIS A 60 7.02 -13.62 -0.85
C HIS A 60 5.82 -12.67 -0.80
N PHE A 61 5.96 -11.44 -0.30
CA PHE A 61 4.82 -10.54 -0.06
C PHE A 61 5.08 -9.11 -0.57
N PRO A 62 4.82 -8.85 -1.86
CA PRO A 62 4.94 -7.52 -2.48
C PRO A 62 4.27 -6.39 -1.69
N GLY A 63 3.07 -6.63 -1.16
CA GLY A 63 2.32 -5.62 -0.41
C GLY A 63 3.05 -5.13 0.84
N THR A 64 3.81 -6.02 1.50
CA THR A 64 4.60 -5.64 2.67
C THR A 64 5.76 -4.70 2.31
N VAL A 65 6.41 -4.92 1.16
CA VAL A 65 7.48 -4.04 0.66
C VAL A 65 6.93 -2.65 0.36
N LEU A 66 5.73 -2.57 -0.21
CA LEU A 66 5.05 -1.29 -0.44
C LEU A 66 4.81 -0.53 0.88
N LEU A 67 4.31 -1.22 1.91
CA LEU A 67 4.12 -0.60 3.22
C LEU A 67 5.45 -0.15 3.84
N MET A 68 6.54 -0.88 3.64
CA MET A 68 7.87 -0.49 4.13
C MET A 68 8.35 0.82 3.52
N TYR A 69 8.16 1.00 2.20
CA TYR A 69 8.48 2.26 1.52
C TYR A 69 7.63 3.42 2.02
N LEU A 70 6.32 3.24 2.15
CA LEU A 70 5.41 4.27 2.68
C LEU A 70 5.70 4.64 4.13
N ALA A 71 5.99 3.65 4.98
CA ALA A 71 6.27 3.86 6.39
C ALA A 71 7.71 4.32 6.68
N HIS A 72 8.55 4.43 5.64
CA HIS A 72 9.97 4.75 5.71
C HIS A 72 10.73 3.88 6.72
N THR A 73 10.51 2.55 6.69
CA THR A 73 11.10 1.60 7.65
C THR A 73 11.38 0.25 7.01
N ASN A 74 12.45 -0.42 7.44
CA ASN A 74 12.75 -1.80 7.04
C ASN A 74 12.11 -2.85 7.98
N GLN A 75 11.37 -2.43 9.01
CA GLN A 75 10.70 -3.33 9.93
C GLN A 75 9.25 -3.58 9.49
N ILE A 76 8.97 -4.80 9.05
CA ILE A 76 7.65 -5.23 8.54
C ILE A 76 6.51 -4.88 9.51
N ASN A 77 6.65 -5.22 10.80
CA ASN A 77 5.61 -4.97 11.79
C ASN A 77 5.34 -3.46 11.98
N VAL A 78 6.39 -2.65 11.92
CA VAL A 78 6.25 -1.18 12.03
C VAL A 78 5.55 -0.63 10.80
N ALA A 79 5.89 -1.14 9.61
CA ALA A 79 5.25 -0.74 8.35
C ALA A 79 3.75 -1.06 8.33
N ILE A 80 3.38 -2.28 8.73
CA ILE A 80 1.98 -2.71 8.83
C ILE A 80 1.22 -1.84 9.82
N ASN A 81 1.78 -1.59 11.01
CA ASN A 81 1.11 -0.78 12.03
C ASN A 81 0.94 0.70 11.64
N ARG A 82 1.84 1.25 10.81
CA ARG A 82 1.80 2.66 10.40
C ARG A 82 0.92 2.91 9.18
N CYS A 83 0.98 2.02 8.19
CA CYS A 83 0.39 2.26 6.87
C CYS A 83 -0.66 1.22 6.46
N GLY A 84 -0.68 0.05 7.12
CA GLY A 84 -1.73 -0.94 6.88
C GLY A 84 -3.07 -0.49 7.46
N ILE A 85 -4.16 -1.08 6.95
CA ILE A 85 -5.48 -0.88 7.53
C ILE A 85 -5.55 -1.41 8.97
N ASN A 86 -6.34 -0.75 9.80
CA ASN A 86 -6.59 -1.06 11.21
C ASN A 86 -8.11 -0.94 11.49
N PRO A 87 -8.58 -1.30 12.70
CA PRO A 87 -10.01 -1.23 13.04
C PRO A 87 -10.62 0.18 12.94
N ASP A 88 -9.80 1.22 13.05
CA ASP A 88 -10.23 2.63 12.98
C ASP A 88 -10.18 3.19 11.55
N THR A 89 -9.59 2.47 10.60
CA THR A 89 -9.51 2.87 9.20
C THR A 89 -10.92 3.02 8.60
N GLN A 90 -11.27 4.24 8.19
CA GLN A 90 -12.53 4.53 7.51
C GLN A 90 -12.42 4.38 5.99
N SER A 91 -11.30 4.84 5.43
CA SER A 91 -11.04 4.85 4.00
C SER A 91 -9.57 4.68 3.71
N GLY A 92 -9.25 4.16 2.53
CA GLY A 92 -7.88 3.88 2.13
C GLY A 92 -7.70 3.70 0.63
N VAL A 93 -6.48 3.41 0.23
CA VAL A 93 -6.20 3.03 -1.16
C VAL A 93 -5.85 1.57 -1.23
N VAL A 94 -6.43 0.90 -2.22
CA VAL A 94 -6.04 -0.43 -2.62
C VAL A 94 -5.15 -0.31 -3.84
N VAL A 95 -3.94 -0.84 -3.74
CA VAL A 95 -3.02 -1.01 -4.88
C VAL A 95 -3.08 -2.47 -5.27
N TYR A 96 -3.29 -2.75 -6.56
CA TYR A 96 -3.46 -4.13 -7.04
C TYR A 96 -2.90 -4.33 -8.46
N SER A 97 -2.47 -5.56 -8.74
CA SER A 97 -2.04 -6.00 -10.08
C SER A 97 -3.08 -6.85 -10.80
N ASN A 98 -3.95 -7.53 -10.05
CA ASN A 98 -4.99 -8.39 -10.62
C ASN A 98 -6.36 -7.88 -10.17
N ARG A 99 -7.26 -7.67 -11.13
CA ARG A 99 -8.62 -7.21 -10.87
C ARG A 99 -9.43 -8.21 -10.04
N GLU A 100 -9.17 -9.51 -10.20
CA GLU A 100 -9.86 -10.56 -9.43
C GLU A 100 -9.61 -10.42 -7.92
N ASP A 101 -8.40 -10.00 -7.54
CA ASP A 101 -8.07 -9.79 -6.12
C ASP A 101 -8.82 -8.57 -5.55
N LEU A 102 -9.06 -7.54 -6.38
CA LEU A 102 -9.91 -6.41 -6.01
C LEU A 102 -11.39 -6.82 -5.90
N ASP A 103 -11.88 -7.57 -6.89
CA ASP A 103 -13.28 -7.98 -6.94
C ASP A 103 -13.62 -8.90 -5.75
N PHE A 104 -12.68 -9.77 -5.31
CA PHE A 104 -12.83 -10.53 -4.07
C PHE A 104 -13.09 -9.63 -2.85
N LEU A 105 -12.39 -8.50 -2.74
CA LEU A 105 -12.57 -7.57 -1.61
C LEU A 105 -13.94 -6.87 -1.67
N ILE A 106 -14.43 -6.58 -2.87
CA ILE A 106 -15.72 -5.91 -3.11
C ILE A 106 -16.88 -6.89 -2.89
N GLU A 107 -16.85 -8.03 -3.56
CA GLU A 107 -17.89 -9.08 -3.47
C GLU A 107 -17.96 -9.67 -2.06
N GLY A 108 -16.82 -9.80 -1.39
CA GLY A 108 -16.74 -10.18 0.02
C GLY A 108 -17.30 -9.13 0.99
N GLY A 109 -17.67 -7.94 0.50
CA GLY A 109 -18.24 -6.86 1.30
C GLY A 109 -17.24 -6.18 2.25
N TYR A 110 -15.93 -6.42 2.07
CA TYR A 110 -14.89 -5.84 2.92
C TYR A 110 -14.68 -4.36 2.63
N ILE A 111 -14.73 -3.98 1.35
CA ILE A 111 -14.54 -2.61 0.90
C ILE A 111 -15.66 -2.18 -0.04
N LYS A 112 -15.89 -0.87 -0.12
CA LYS A 112 -16.70 -0.22 -1.16
C LYS A 112 -15.83 0.79 -1.89
N LEU A 113 -15.77 0.71 -3.21
CA LEU A 113 -15.06 1.71 -4.01
C LEU A 113 -15.71 3.09 -3.84
N THR A 114 -14.87 4.12 -3.83
CA THR A 114 -15.30 5.51 -3.65
C THR A 114 -14.51 6.44 -4.57
N GLU A 115 -14.90 7.70 -4.57
CA GLU A 115 -14.17 8.74 -5.28
C GLU A 115 -12.85 9.04 -4.56
N ARG A 116 -11.97 9.74 -5.27
CA ARG A 116 -10.68 10.16 -4.75
C ARG A 116 -10.82 10.99 -3.46
N PHE A 117 -10.03 10.65 -2.44
CA PHE A 117 -9.99 11.41 -1.18
C PHE A 117 -8.56 11.66 -0.66
N ILE A 118 -7.51 11.16 -1.33
CA ILE A 118 -6.14 11.51 -0.96
C ILE A 118 -5.85 12.97 -1.40
N PRO A 119 -5.25 13.79 -0.52
CA PRO A 119 -4.88 15.16 -0.83
C PRO A 119 -4.00 15.26 -2.08
N TYR A 120 -4.17 16.34 -2.84
CA TYR A 120 -3.22 16.72 -3.89
C TYR A 120 -1.83 16.93 -3.30
N ASP A 121 -0.80 16.72 -4.13
CA ASP A 121 0.60 16.85 -3.75
C ASP A 121 0.88 18.19 -3.07
N LEU A 122 1.74 18.13 -2.05
CA LEU A 122 2.22 19.29 -1.31
C LEU A 122 3.71 19.46 -1.63
N PRO A 123 4.11 20.27 -2.62
CA PRO A 123 5.48 20.32 -3.14
C PRO A 123 6.57 20.56 -2.09
N ARG A 124 6.20 21.15 -0.94
CA ARG A 124 7.11 21.39 0.19
C ARG A 124 7.52 20.13 0.94
N LYS A 125 6.74 19.05 0.85
CA LYS A 125 6.99 17.75 1.51
C LYS A 125 7.69 16.75 0.60
N ASP A 126 7.71 17.00 -0.72
CA ASP A 126 8.29 16.09 -1.71
C ASP A 126 9.74 15.74 -1.39
N PHE A 127 10.56 16.72 -1.00
CA PHE A 127 11.96 16.47 -0.65
C PHE A 127 12.11 15.50 0.52
N GLU A 128 11.23 15.59 1.54
CA GLU A 128 11.25 14.71 2.71
C GLU A 128 10.86 13.28 2.33
N VAL A 129 9.83 13.14 1.48
CA VAL A 129 9.39 11.85 0.91
C VAL A 129 10.53 11.19 0.14
N PHE A 130 11.10 11.88 -0.85
CA PHE A 130 12.19 11.35 -1.68
C PHE A 130 13.42 10.97 -0.84
N SER A 131 13.82 11.84 0.10
CA SER A 131 14.98 11.60 0.95
C SER A 131 14.78 10.40 1.88
N SER A 132 13.59 10.25 2.46
CA SER A 132 13.27 9.15 3.37
C SER A 132 13.23 7.81 2.64
N MET A 133 12.64 7.78 1.45
CA MET A 133 12.61 6.57 0.62
C MET A 133 13.98 6.19 0.03
N ALA A 134 14.85 7.16 -0.24
CA ALA A 134 16.22 6.88 -0.66
C ALA A 134 17.05 6.24 0.45
N ARG A 135 16.88 6.70 1.70
CA ARG A 135 17.55 6.08 2.88
C ARG A 135 17.15 4.62 3.04
N LEU A 136 15.87 4.29 2.84
CA LEU A 136 15.40 2.93 3.00
C LEU A 136 16.09 1.95 2.02
N GLU A 137 16.37 2.35 0.78
CA GLU A 137 17.10 1.51 -0.18
C GLU A 137 18.53 1.14 0.27
N THR A 138 19.11 1.88 1.23
CA THR A 138 20.42 1.53 1.80
C THR A 138 20.33 0.53 2.96
N MET A 139 19.12 0.22 3.43
CA MET A 139 18.85 -0.59 4.62
C MET A 139 18.14 -1.92 4.35
N ILE A 140 17.58 -2.11 3.15
CA ILE A 140 16.90 -3.34 2.69
C ILE A 140 17.78 -4.01 1.63
#